data_AF-A0A2W6TE09-F1
#
_entry.id   AF-A0A2W6TE09-F1
#
_cell.length_a   1.000
_cell.length_b   1.000
_cell.length_c   1.000
_cell.angle_alpha   90.00
_cell.angle_beta   90.00
_cell.angle_gamma   90.00
#
_symmetry.space_group_name_H-M   'P 1'
#
loop_
_entity.id
_entity.type
_entity.pdbx_description
1 polymer ?
#
loop_
_entity_poly.entity_id
_entity_poly.type
_entity_poly.pdbx_seq_one_letter_code
_entity_poly.pdbx_strand_id
1 'polypeptide(L)'
;MYYLELIQRFWDFNKIVKISPTEIALYLYLLKIGYEKDRYDFKISDVELARELGLTRVTIKASKDKLKNRGLIQFQTSNGLPCYYRLLLDYSFEIKPEKEGIKKDSDTENLQKRAILEIPQIIDNLANESTIIPSWEEFISYAKTLQSYDSPMDFSIEKKYKIWVDKGWKNAFNRPISNWKATLKSTLPYMNNSSEDNPISLKDIPNIKRP
;
A
#
# COMPACT_ATOMS: atom_id res chain seq x y z
N MET A 1 1.36 -16.72 7.22
CA MET A 1 0.95 -15.29 7.28
C MET A 1 1.75 -14.53 6.22
N TYR A 2 1.08 -13.79 5.31
CA TYR A 2 1.70 -13.04 4.21
C TYR A 2 2.43 -11.77 4.69
N TYR A 3 3.47 -11.94 5.48
CA TYR A 3 4.15 -10.86 6.21
C TYR A 3 4.74 -9.79 5.29
N LEU A 4 5.55 -10.20 4.31
CA LEU A 4 6.17 -9.28 3.35
C LEU A 4 5.13 -8.54 2.51
N GLU A 5 4.05 -9.23 2.12
CA GLU A 5 2.97 -8.61 1.36
C GLU A 5 2.26 -7.54 2.18
N LEU A 6 1.95 -7.81 3.45
CA LEU A 6 1.29 -6.84 4.33
C LEU A 6 2.14 -5.61 4.61
N ILE A 7 3.46 -5.79 4.79
CA ILE A 7 4.41 -4.67 4.88
C ILE A 7 4.37 -3.83 3.61
N GLN A 8 4.44 -4.48 2.44
CA GLN A 8 4.46 -3.78 1.17
C GLN A 8 3.16 -3.00 0.94
N ARG A 9 2.01 -3.65 1.19
CA ARG A 9 0.69 -2.99 1.10
C ARG A 9 0.60 -1.82 2.09
N PHE A 10 1.15 -1.97 3.30
CA PHE A 10 1.12 -0.92 4.31
C PHE A 10 1.92 0.31 3.86
N TRP A 11 3.10 0.11 3.26
CA TRP A 11 3.87 1.22 2.70
C TRP A 11 3.16 1.89 1.52
N ASP A 12 2.47 1.12 0.68
CA ASP A 12 1.66 1.66 -0.40
C ASP A 12 0.48 2.49 0.17
N PHE A 13 -0.16 2.05 1.25
CA PHE A 13 -1.18 2.80 1.97
C PHE A 13 -0.63 4.09 2.62
N ASN A 14 0.55 4.02 3.23
CA ASN A 14 1.19 5.16 3.91
C ASN A 14 1.50 6.33 2.96
N LYS A 15 1.78 6.05 1.67
CA LYS A 15 2.00 7.09 0.64
C LYS A 15 0.79 8.00 0.45
N ILE A 16 -0.42 7.48 0.68
CA ILE A 16 -1.69 8.19 0.45
C ILE A 16 -2.13 8.88 1.74
N VAL A 17 -2.14 8.14 2.86
CA VAL A 17 -2.85 8.53 4.09
C VAL A 17 -1.95 9.24 5.12
N LYS A 18 -0.61 9.18 4.94
CA LYS A 18 0.41 9.72 5.85
C LYS A 18 0.20 9.30 7.31
N ILE A 19 0.71 8.12 7.64
CA ILE A 19 0.70 7.54 8.98
C ILE A 19 1.86 8.13 9.80
N SER A 20 1.62 8.43 11.07
CA SER A 20 2.65 8.91 11.99
C SER A 20 3.69 7.82 12.32
N PRO A 21 4.94 8.20 12.64
CA PRO A 21 5.99 7.24 12.99
C PRO A 21 5.60 6.25 14.10
N THR A 22 4.84 6.73 15.09
CA THR A 22 4.36 5.94 16.21
C THR A 22 3.36 4.86 15.78
N GLU A 23 2.41 5.21 14.91
CA GLU A 23 1.45 4.26 14.35
C GLU A 23 2.16 3.25 13.44
N ILE A 24 3.16 3.68 12.65
CA ILE A 24 4.01 2.79 11.84
C ILE A 24 4.71 1.77 12.72
N ALA A 25 5.42 2.22 13.77
CA ALA A 25 6.14 1.34 14.67
C ALA A 25 5.21 0.32 15.33
N LEU A 26 4.05 0.77 15.81
CA LEU A 26 3.04 -0.10 16.40
C LEU A 26 2.53 -1.13 15.39
N TYR A 27 2.17 -0.71 14.18
CA TYR A 27 1.64 -1.60 13.16
C TYR A 27 2.66 -2.66 12.71
N LEU A 28 3.91 -2.26 12.45
CA LEU A 28 4.98 -3.19 12.06
C LEU A 28 5.29 -4.19 13.18
N TYR A 29 5.20 -3.78 14.44
CA TYR A 29 5.36 -4.69 15.57
C TYR A 29 4.20 -5.68 15.71
N LEU A 30 2.96 -5.23 15.48
CA LEU A 30 1.81 -6.13 15.40
C LEU A 30 1.96 -7.14 14.26
N LEU A 31 2.48 -6.73 13.09
CA LEU A 31 2.81 -7.64 11.99
C LEU A 31 3.89 -8.66 12.40
N LYS A 32 4.94 -8.22 13.10
CA LYS A 32 6.01 -9.12 13.60
C LYS A 32 5.42 -10.21 14.50
N ILE A 33 4.55 -9.85 15.44
CA ILE A 33 3.88 -10.83 16.32
C ILE A 33 3.03 -11.81 15.51
N GLY A 34 2.28 -11.30 14.53
CA GLY A 34 1.46 -12.14 13.66
C GLY A 34 2.30 -13.13 12.84
N TYR A 35 3.45 -12.69 12.34
CA TYR A 35 4.41 -13.54 11.64
C TYR A 35 5.02 -14.61 12.55
N GLU A 36 5.49 -14.24 13.74
CA GLU A 36 6.06 -15.19 14.72
C GLU A 36 5.05 -16.24 15.17
N LYS A 37 3.75 -15.88 15.21
CA LYS A 37 2.67 -16.79 15.60
C LYS A 37 1.99 -17.48 14.41
N ASP A 38 2.44 -17.21 13.18
CA ASP A 38 1.79 -17.60 11.92
C ASP A 38 0.26 -17.37 11.89
N ARG A 39 -0.20 -16.27 12.49
CA ARG A 39 -1.62 -15.92 12.59
C ARG A 39 -1.86 -14.44 12.37
N TYR A 40 -3.06 -14.11 11.91
CA TYR A 40 -3.52 -12.72 11.80
C TYR A 40 -4.17 -12.22 13.08
N ASP A 41 -4.52 -13.13 13.98
CA ASP A 41 -5.15 -12.84 15.26
C ASP A 41 -4.32 -13.33 16.45
N PHE A 42 -4.23 -12.48 17.47
CA PHE A 42 -3.42 -12.75 18.65
C PHE A 42 -3.80 -11.86 19.82
N LYS A 43 -3.31 -12.25 21.01
CA LYS A 43 -3.39 -11.45 22.23
C LYS A 43 -2.07 -10.75 22.50
N ILE A 44 -2.14 -9.49 22.88
CA ILE A 44 -1.03 -8.75 23.49
C ILE A 44 -1.59 -7.63 24.37
N SER A 45 -0.90 -7.31 25.48
CA SER A 45 -1.32 -6.24 26.37
C SER A 45 -0.73 -4.88 25.97
N ASP A 46 -1.42 -3.79 26.32
CA ASP A 46 -0.89 -2.43 26.10
C ASP A 46 0.37 -2.16 26.92
N VAL A 47 0.54 -2.88 28.04
CA VAL A 47 1.74 -2.81 28.88
C VAL A 47 2.96 -3.33 28.11
N GLU A 48 2.76 -4.47 27.45
CA GLU A 48 3.80 -5.15 26.71
C GLU A 48 4.15 -4.37 25.44
N LEU A 49 3.15 -3.88 24.70
CA LEU A 49 3.37 -2.98 23.56
C LEU A 49 4.10 -1.70 23.95
N ALA A 50 3.70 -1.07 25.05
CA ALA A 50 4.35 0.13 25.57
C ALA A 50 5.83 -0.11 25.91
N ARG A 51 6.12 -1.22 26.61
CA ARG A 51 7.48 -1.61 26.98
C ARG A 51 8.35 -1.88 25.76
N GLU A 52 7.84 -2.65 24.81
CA GLU A 52 8.59 -3.11 23.62
C GLU A 52 8.87 -1.98 22.63
N LEU A 53 7.96 -1.02 22.52
CA LEU A 53 8.10 0.11 21.61
C LEU A 53 8.72 1.36 22.26
N GLY A 54 8.96 1.34 23.58
CA GLY A 54 9.41 2.52 24.32
C GLY A 54 8.38 3.67 24.31
N LEU A 55 7.09 3.33 24.27
CA LEU A 55 5.98 4.28 24.18
C LEU A 55 5.15 4.30 25.47
N THR A 56 4.43 5.40 25.71
CA THR A 56 3.46 5.41 26.83
C THR A 56 2.20 4.61 26.47
N ARG A 57 1.52 4.06 27.48
CA ARG A 57 0.22 3.38 27.27
C ARG A 57 -0.83 4.28 26.63
N VAL A 58 -0.81 5.59 26.95
CA VAL A 58 -1.73 6.57 26.37
C VAL A 58 -1.47 6.71 24.87
N THR A 59 -0.19 6.75 24.49
CA THR A 59 0.25 6.76 23.09
C THR A 59 -0.18 5.47 22.37
N ILE A 60 0.03 4.29 22.97
CA ILE A 60 -0.42 3.02 22.40
C ILE A 60 -1.94 3.04 22.15
N LYS A 61 -2.74 3.47 23.13
CA LYS A 61 -4.19 3.54 22.99
C LYS A 61 -4.60 4.43 21.82
N ALA A 62 -4.08 5.66 21.76
CA ALA A 62 -4.37 6.59 20.69
C ALA A 62 -3.95 6.06 19.30
N SER A 63 -2.77 5.46 19.20
CA SER A 63 -2.27 4.89 17.94
C SER A 63 -3.11 3.68 17.49
N LYS A 64 -3.56 2.81 18.40
CA LYS A 64 -4.47 1.70 18.06
C LYS A 64 -5.80 2.18 17.52
N ASP A 65 -6.39 3.20 18.16
CA ASP A 65 -7.64 3.78 17.71
C ASP A 65 -7.51 4.32 16.28
N LYS A 66 -6.43 5.04 15.98
CA LYS A 66 -6.18 5.54 14.63
C LYS A 66 -5.92 4.43 13.60
N LEU A 67 -5.12 3.41 13.95
CA LEU A 67 -4.91 2.24 13.07
C LEU A 67 -6.23 1.49 12.79
N LYS A 68 -7.12 1.41 13.79
CA LYS A 68 -8.46 0.84 13.63
C LYS A 68 -9.34 1.70 12.71
N ASN A 69 -9.36 3.01 12.92
CA ASN A 69 -10.13 3.95 12.09
C ASN A 69 -9.69 3.92 10.62
N ARG A 70 -8.40 3.67 10.38
CA ARG A 70 -7.80 3.50 9.05
C ARG A 70 -8.01 2.11 8.44
N GLY A 71 -8.71 1.20 9.13
CA GLY A 71 -8.98 -0.15 8.63
C GLY A 71 -7.74 -1.06 8.55
N LEU A 72 -6.69 -0.78 9.33
CA LEU A 72 -5.47 -1.60 9.35
C LEU A 72 -5.55 -2.75 10.36
N ILE A 73 -6.28 -2.53 11.45
CA ILE A 73 -6.45 -3.51 12.53
C ILE A 73 -7.89 -3.49 13.07
N GLN A 74 -8.29 -4.60 13.67
CA GLN A 74 -9.39 -4.67 14.62
C GLN A 74 -8.83 -5.04 16.00
N PHE A 75 -9.45 -4.54 17.06
CA PHE A 75 -9.12 -4.98 18.40
C PHE A 75 -10.34 -5.01 19.32
N GLN A 76 -10.29 -5.89 20.32
CA GLN A 76 -11.26 -5.97 21.41
C GLN A 76 -10.53 -5.83 22.75
N THR A 77 -10.98 -4.88 23.56
CA THR A 77 -10.50 -4.67 24.92
C THR A 77 -11.37 -5.47 25.90
N SER A 78 -10.72 -6.09 26.89
CA SER A 78 -11.37 -6.68 28.04
C SER A 78 -10.71 -6.11 29.30
N ASN A 79 -11.51 -5.72 30.29
CA ASN A 79 -11.00 -5.09 31.51
C ASN A 79 -10.00 -6.01 32.20
N GLY A 80 -8.77 -5.52 32.40
CA GLY A 80 -7.70 -6.25 33.09
C GLY A 80 -7.06 -7.40 32.28
N LEU A 81 -7.48 -7.66 31.04
CA LEU A 81 -6.93 -8.73 30.20
C LEU A 81 -6.20 -8.19 28.96
N PRO A 82 -5.29 -8.99 28.36
CA PRO A 82 -4.65 -8.65 27.09
C PRO A 82 -5.68 -8.35 26.00
N CYS A 83 -5.41 -7.32 25.19
CA CYS A 83 -6.26 -6.97 24.06
C CYS A 83 -6.15 -8.06 22.99
N TYR A 84 -7.28 -8.42 22.39
CA TYR A 84 -7.31 -9.25 21.20
C TYR A 84 -7.15 -8.36 19.98
N TYR A 85 -6.26 -8.74 19.07
CA TYR A 85 -6.02 -8.05 17.80
C TYR A 85 -6.34 -8.97 16.64
N ARG A 86 -6.76 -8.37 15.53
CA ARG A 86 -6.83 -8.98 14.21
C ARG A 86 -6.27 -8.01 13.18
N LEU A 87 -5.25 -8.45 12.44
CA LEU A 87 -4.70 -7.74 11.29
C LEU A 87 -5.68 -7.85 10.12
N LEU A 88 -5.96 -6.72 9.46
CA LEU A 88 -6.83 -6.69 8.28
C LEU A 88 -5.98 -6.79 7.01
N LEU A 89 -6.42 -7.64 6.07
CA LEU A 89 -5.71 -7.87 4.80
C LEU A 89 -6.21 -6.94 3.69
N ASP A 90 -7.48 -6.54 3.78
CA ASP A 90 -8.14 -5.66 2.84
C ASP A 90 -8.19 -4.26 3.45
N TYR A 91 -7.20 -3.44 3.12
CA TYR A 91 -7.23 -2.03 3.48
C TYR A 91 -8.33 -1.36 2.66
N SER A 92 -9.50 -1.20 3.26
CA SER A 92 -10.55 -0.41 2.62
C SER A 92 -10.06 1.02 2.49
N PHE A 93 -9.94 1.50 1.24
CA PHE A 93 -9.57 2.89 0.92
C PHE A 93 -10.73 3.87 1.20
N GLU A 94 -11.79 3.45 1.90
CA GLU A 94 -12.83 4.33 2.39
C GLU A 94 -12.31 5.20 3.54
N ILE A 95 -11.51 6.20 3.19
CA ILE A 95 -11.11 7.29 4.06
C ILE A 95 -12.38 8.09 4.33
N LYS A 96 -13.08 7.78 5.42
CA LYS A 96 -14.06 8.72 5.98
C LYS A 96 -13.26 9.90 6.53
N PRO A 97 -13.54 11.15 6.09
CA PRO A 97 -12.87 12.31 6.65
C PRO A 97 -13.16 12.38 8.15
N GLU A 98 -12.09 12.32 8.96
CA GLU A 98 -12.14 12.58 10.40
C GLU A 98 -12.65 14.03 10.59
N LYS A 99 -13.91 14.17 11.03
CA LYS A 99 -14.41 15.41 11.61
C LYS A 99 -13.98 15.44 13.07
N GLU A 100 -13.09 16.35 13.43
CA GLU A 100 -12.78 16.67 14.82
C GLU A 100 -13.96 17.45 15.47
N GLY A 101 -14.36 16.99 16.68
CA GLY A 101 -15.27 17.66 17.63
C GLY A 101 -16.77 17.46 17.32
N ILE A 102 -17.62 16.92 18.18
CA ILE A 102 -17.88 17.26 19.60
C ILE A 102 -18.48 16.04 20.31
N LYS A 103 -18.12 15.84 21.59
CA LYS A 103 -18.72 14.85 22.51
C LYS A 103 -20.19 15.16 22.80
N LYS A 104 -21.06 14.16 22.78
CA LYS A 104 -22.04 13.88 23.86
C LYS A 104 -22.69 12.52 23.70
N ASP A 105 -23.04 11.98 24.86
CA ASP A 105 -23.35 10.60 25.21
C ASP A 105 -24.66 10.04 24.65
N SER A 106 -24.75 8.71 24.85
CA SER A 106 -25.92 7.91 25.25
C SER A 106 -26.79 7.24 24.19
N ASP A 107 -26.75 5.91 24.28
CA ASP A 107 -27.87 4.95 24.22
C ASP A 107 -28.34 4.40 22.85
N THR A 108 -27.95 3.14 22.66
CA THR A 108 -28.74 1.94 22.31
C THR A 108 -30.07 2.07 21.55
N GLU A 109 -30.20 1.16 20.58
CA GLU A 109 -31.42 0.66 19.90
C GLU A 109 -31.94 1.43 18.67
N ASN A 110 -31.70 0.90 17.46
CA ASN A 110 -32.73 0.12 16.75
C ASN A 110 -32.27 -0.39 15.39
N LEU A 111 -32.53 -1.69 15.16
CA LEU A 111 -32.52 -2.34 13.87
C LEU A 111 -33.69 -1.86 13.00
N GLN A 112 -33.45 -1.85 11.69
CA GLN A 112 -34.41 -2.02 10.59
C GLN A 112 -35.52 -0.96 10.42
N LYS A 113 -35.45 -0.25 9.28
CA LYS A 113 -36.47 -0.38 8.22
C LYS A 113 -36.02 0.25 6.89
N ARG A 114 -36.26 -0.54 5.84
CA ARG A 114 -36.13 -0.27 4.41
C ARG A 114 -37.06 0.87 3.96
N ALA A 115 -36.63 1.63 2.95
CA ALA A 115 -37.50 2.00 1.81
C ALA A 115 -36.62 2.40 0.61
N ILE A 116 -36.78 1.63 -0.47
CA ILE A 116 -36.27 1.86 -1.83
C ILE A 116 -37.23 2.83 -2.51
N LEU A 117 -36.70 3.84 -3.20
CA LEU A 117 -37.38 4.50 -4.33
C LEU A 117 -36.34 4.85 -5.40
N GLU A 118 -36.46 4.15 -6.54
CA GLU A 118 -35.90 4.46 -7.87
C GLU A 118 -36.56 5.77 -8.39
N ILE A 119 -36.15 6.54 -9.42
CA ILE A 119 -35.62 6.39 -10.80
C ILE A 119 -35.19 7.86 -11.23
N PRO A 120 -34.70 8.28 -12.44
CA PRO A 120 -34.01 7.66 -13.59
C PRO A 120 -32.71 8.37 -14.09
N GLN A 121 -32.13 7.69 -15.09
CA GLN A 121 -30.88 7.86 -15.84
C GLN A 121 -30.71 9.11 -16.73
N ILE A 122 -29.50 9.18 -17.35
CA ILE A 122 -29.01 9.89 -18.56
C ILE A 122 -28.03 11.01 -18.13
N ILE A 123 -26.70 10.96 -18.37
CA ILE A 123 -25.98 10.82 -19.66
C ILE A 123 -24.62 10.10 -19.48
N ASP A 124 -24.26 9.35 -20.52
CA ASP A 124 -23.08 8.54 -20.82
C ASP A 124 -21.68 9.18 -20.75
N ASN A 125 -20.69 8.27 -20.79
CA ASN A 125 -19.23 8.37 -21.02
C ASN A 125 -18.39 8.38 -19.73
N LEU A 126 -17.50 7.42 -19.45
CA LEU A 126 -16.66 6.60 -20.30
C LEU A 126 -16.40 5.25 -19.61
N ALA A 127 -16.58 4.18 -20.38
CA ALA A 127 -16.46 2.80 -19.95
C ALA A 127 -15.07 2.46 -19.37
N ASN A 128 -15.11 1.76 -18.24
CA ASN A 128 -14.24 0.64 -17.85
C ASN A 128 -12.86 0.59 -18.52
N GLU A 129 -11.83 1.05 -17.81
CA GLU A 129 -10.43 0.65 -18.02
C GLU A 129 -10.28 -0.85 -17.67
N SER A 130 -10.78 -1.69 -18.58
CA SER A 130 -10.25 -3.02 -18.75
C SER A 130 -8.81 -2.91 -19.23
N THR A 131 -7.97 -3.81 -18.77
CA THR A 131 -6.55 -3.93 -19.04
C THR A 131 -6.26 -4.18 -20.52
N ILE A 132 -6.37 -3.15 -21.37
CA ILE A 132 -6.10 -3.26 -22.81
C ILE A 132 -4.58 -3.28 -23.00
N ILE A 133 -4.06 -4.46 -23.30
CA ILE A 133 -2.69 -4.63 -23.76
C ILE A 133 -2.59 -3.98 -25.16
N PRO A 134 -1.77 -2.94 -25.36
CA PRO A 134 -1.59 -2.29 -26.66
C PRO A 134 -0.89 -3.23 -27.63
N SER A 135 -1.13 -3.03 -28.93
CA SER A 135 -0.35 -3.72 -29.97
C SER A 135 1.12 -3.26 -29.95
N TRP A 136 2.01 -4.07 -30.53
CA TRP A 136 3.43 -3.69 -30.66
C TRP A 136 3.60 -2.36 -31.41
N GLU A 137 2.82 -2.14 -32.48
CA GLU A 137 2.87 -0.92 -33.29
C GLU A 137 2.48 0.32 -32.49
N GLU A 138 1.43 0.21 -31.66
CA GLU A 138 1.02 1.31 -30.77
C GLU A 138 2.07 1.58 -29.68
N PHE A 139 2.65 0.51 -29.13
CA PHE A 139 3.65 0.57 -28.07
C PHE A 139 4.94 1.26 -28.54
N ILE A 140 5.48 0.86 -29.70
CA ILE A 140 6.71 1.44 -30.26
C ILE A 140 6.49 2.86 -30.78
N SER A 141 5.31 3.14 -31.36
CA SER A 141 4.96 4.49 -31.80
C SER A 141 4.98 5.46 -30.62
N TYR A 142 4.40 5.07 -29.48
CA TYR A 142 4.48 5.87 -28.25
C TYR A 142 5.92 6.01 -27.76
N ALA A 143 6.72 4.93 -27.75
CA ALA A 143 8.11 4.99 -27.31
C ALA A 143 8.93 6.02 -28.11
N LYS A 144 8.75 6.06 -29.43
CA LYS A 144 9.41 7.01 -30.34
C LYS A 144 9.03 8.47 -30.08
N THR A 145 7.91 8.75 -29.42
CA THR A 145 7.55 10.12 -29.02
C THR A 145 8.29 10.63 -27.80
N LEU A 146 8.99 9.75 -27.05
CA LEU A 146 9.64 10.11 -25.80
C LEU A 146 11.03 10.70 -26.04
N GLN A 147 11.36 11.77 -25.32
CA GLN A 147 12.63 12.48 -25.43
C GLN A 147 13.85 11.60 -25.06
N SER A 148 13.65 10.54 -24.28
CA SER A 148 14.67 9.59 -23.87
C SER A 148 14.80 8.38 -24.80
N TYR A 149 14.23 8.45 -26.00
CA TYR A 149 14.31 7.39 -27.01
C TYR A 149 15.54 7.60 -27.91
N ASP A 150 16.30 6.52 -28.10
CA ASP A 150 17.41 6.46 -29.04
C ASP A 150 17.15 5.38 -30.11
N SER A 151 17.53 5.66 -31.35
CA SER A 151 17.31 4.77 -32.52
C SER A 151 17.76 3.30 -32.33
N PRO A 152 18.92 2.97 -31.71
CA PRO A 152 19.30 1.57 -31.46
C PRO A 152 18.50 0.88 -30.34
N MET A 153 17.57 1.57 -29.68
CA MET A 153 16.83 1.06 -28.52
C MET A 153 15.60 0.20 -28.91
N ASP A 154 15.24 0.14 -30.19
CA ASP A 154 14.10 -0.64 -30.70
C ASP A 154 14.15 -2.12 -30.26
N PHE A 155 15.32 -2.75 -30.33
CA PHE A 155 15.50 -4.14 -29.90
C PHE A 155 15.27 -4.33 -28.40
N SER A 156 15.78 -3.40 -27.58
CA SER A 156 15.62 -3.44 -26.11
C SER A 156 14.16 -3.23 -25.70
N ILE A 157 13.46 -2.33 -26.41
CA ILE A 157 12.04 -2.05 -26.19
C ILE A 157 11.19 -3.27 -26.60
N GLU A 158 11.52 -3.92 -27.73
CA GLU A 158 10.84 -5.13 -28.20
C GLU A 158 11.01 -6.29 -27.21
N LYS A 159 12.24 -6.53 -26.75
CA LYS A 159 12.52 -7.55 -25.74
C LYS A 159 11.73 -7.30 -24.46
N LYS A 160 11.65 -6.05 -24.01
CA LYS A 160 10.89 -5.69 -22.80
C LYS A 160 9.38 -5.90 -22.97
N TYR A 161 8.84 -5.49 -24.12
CA TYR A 161 7.43 -5.68 -24.45
C TYR A 161 7.06 -7.17 -24.44
N LYS A 162 7.86 -8.03 -25.09
CA LYS A 162 7.68 -9.49 -25.06
C LYS A 162 7.70 -10.05 -23.65
N ILE A 163 8.66 -9.65 -22.81
CA ILE A 163 8.72 -10.07 -21.39
C ILE A 163 7.44 -9.71 -20.63
N TRP A 164 6.87 -8.53 -20.87
CA TRP A 164 5.61 -8.13 -20.22
C TRP A 164 4.43 -8.93 -20.73
N VAL A 165 4.32 -9.17 -22.04
CA VAL A 165 3.28 -10.01 -22.64
C VAL A 165 3.36 -11.44 -22.12
N ASP A 166 4.54 -12.07 -22.15
CA ASP A 166 4.76 -13.45 -21.70
C ASP A 166 4.43 -13.64 -20.21
N LYS A 167 4.63 -12.60 -19.40
CA LYS A 167 4.27 -12.58 -17.97
C LYS A 167 2.79 -12.21 -17.71
N GLY A 168 1.96 -12.13 -18.76
CA GLY A 168 0.54 -11.78 -18.65
C GLY A 168 0.30 -10.30 -18.36
N TRP A 169 1.06 -9.43 -19.03
CA TRP A 169 1.06 -7.98 -18.88
C TRP A 169 1.35 -7.50 -17.45
N LYS A 170 2.42 -8.06 -16.89
CA LYS A 170 2.86 -7.79 -15.52
C LYS A 170 4.29 -7.26 -15.49
N ASN A 171 4.56 -6.41 -14.50
CA ASN A 171 5.91 -5.91 -14.25
C ASN A 171 6.82 -6.98 -13.61
N ALA A 172 8.08 -6.63 -13.32
CA ALA A 172 9.04 -7.53 -12.67
C ALA A 172 8.56 -8.06 -11.30
N PHE A 173 7.61 -7.37 -10.66
CA PHE A 173 7.03 -7.70 -9.36
C PHE A 173 5.66 -8.40 -9.48
N ASN A 174 5.34 -8.96 -10.65
CA ASN A 174 4.06 -9.64 -10.94
C ASN A 174 2.79 -8.77 -10.75
N ARG A 175 2.91 -7.44 -10.72
CA ARG A 175 1.75 -6.53 -10.69
C ARG A 175 1.25 -6.26 -12.12
N PRO A 176 -0.07 -6.24 -12.39
CA PRO A 176 -0.61 -5.86 -13.69
C PRO A 176 -0.20 -4.44 -14.10
N ILE A 177 0.17 -4.25 -15.36
CA ILE A 177 0.53 -2.94 -15.90
C ILE A 177 -0.74 -2.26 -16.41
N SER A 178 -1.35 -1.42 -15.57
CA SER A 178 -2.56 -0.65 -15.95
C SER A 178 -2.21 0.57 -16.81
N ASN A 179 -1.22 1.38 -16.39
CA ASN A 179 -0.74 2.53 -17.15
C ASN A 179 0.61 2.21 -17.82
N TRP A 180 0.54 1.52 -18.96
CA TRP A 180 1.74 1.06 -19.67
C TRP A 180 2.59 2.20 -20.24
N LYS A 181 1.97 3.34 -20.60
CA LYS A 181 2.66 4.53 -21.13
C LYS A 181 3.59 5.13 -20.06
N ALA A 182 3.07 5.38 -18.86
CA ALA A 182 3.88 5.87 -17.73
C ALA A 182 4.97 4.86 -17.33
N THR A 183 4.66 3.56 -17.38
CA THR A 183 5.60 2.49 -17.07
C THR A 183 6.74 2.40 -18.10
N LEU A 184 6.43 2.56 -19.39
CA LEU A 184 7.45 2.59 -20.43
C LEU A 184 8.35 3.82 -20.27
N LYS A 185 7.76 5.01 -20.06
CA LYS A 185 8.49 6.26 -19.86
C LYS A 185 9.50 6.19 -18.71
N SER A 186 9.14 5.56 -17.59
CA SER A 186 10.04 5.42 -16.44
C SER A 186 11.09 4.32 -16.62
N THR A 187 10.82 3.31 -17.44
CA THR A 187 11.74 2.17 -17.63
C THR A 187 12.74 2.39 -18.76
N LEU A 188 12.41 3.20 -19.77
CA LEU A 188 13.28 3.49 -20.91
C LEU A 188 14.71 3.92 -20.53
N PRO A 189 14.95 4.83 -19.57
CA PRO A 189 16.31 5.24 -19.20
C PRO A 189 17.19 4.11 -18.66
N TYR A 190 16.58 3.04 -18.17
CA TYR A 190 17.26 1.91 -17.52
C TYR A 190 17.35 0.67 -18.41
N MET A 191 16.87 0.73 -19.65
CA MET A 191 16.86 -0.44 -20.54
C MET A 191 18.27 -0.83 -21.01
N ASN A 192 19.22 0.11 -21.08
CA ASN A 192 20.61 -0.15 -21.45
C ASN A 192 21.48 -0.77 -20.34
N ASN A 193 21.07 -0.66 -19.06
CA ASN A 193 21.90 -1.04 -17.91
C ASN A 193 21.39 -2.28 -17.18
N SER A 194 20.46 -3.05 -17.76
CA SER A 194 19.97 -4.30 -17.16
C SER A 194 20.97 -5.47 -17.33
N SER A 195 22.22 -5.22 -16.96
CA SER A 195 23.12 -6.24 -16.44
C SER A 195 22.90 -6.25 -14.94
N GLU A 196 22.42 -7.36 -14.41
CA GLU A 196 22.23 -7.59 -12.98
C GLU A 196 23.54 -7.33 -12.20
N ASP A 197 23.41 -6.97 -10.92
CA ASP A 197 24.45 -6.74 -9.91
C ASP A 197 25.14 -5.36 -9.88
N ASN A 198 24.65 -4.48 -9.02
CA ASN A 198 25.51 -3.47 -8.38
C ASN A 198 25.09 -3.27 -6.90
N PRO A 199 25.77 -3.91 -5.93
CA PRO A 199 25.62 -3.56 -4.53
C PRO A 199 26.26 -2.19 -4.29
N ILE A 200 25.52 -1.29 -3.63
CA ILE A 200 25.96 0.06 -3.28
C ILE A 200 27.31 -0.01 -2.54
N SER A 201 28.34 0.62 -3.09
CA SER A 201 29.71 0.61 -2.55
C SER A 201 29.82 1.52 -1.32
N LEU A 202 30.35 0.99 -0.22
CA LEU A 202 30.61 1.73 1.03
C LEU A 202 31.60 2.90 0.88
N LYS A 203 32.23 3.04 -0.30
CA LYS A 203 33.20 4.11 -0.60
C LYS A 203 32.53 5.47 -0.84
N ASP A 204 31.22 5.51 -1.05
CA ASP A 204 30.48 6.73 -1.39
C ASP A 204 29.89 7.48 -0.18
N ILE A 205 30.22 7.08 1.05
CA ILE A 205 29.74 7.79 2.26
C ILE A 205 30.67 9.00 2.52
N PRO A 206 30.19 10.25 2.38
CA PRO A 206 31.00 11.43 2.62
C PRO A 206 31.40 11.55 4.10
N ASN A 207 32.66 11.85 4.36
CA ASN A 207 33.19 12.05 5.71
C ASN A 207 32.88 13.47 6.22
N ILE A 208 31.89 13.60 7.11
CA ILE A 208 31.48 14.89 7.68
C ILE A 208 32.39 15.22 8.87
N LYS A 209 33.22 16.27 8.74
CA LYS A 209 33.95 16.85 9.88
C LYS A 209 33.03 17.82 10.65
N ARG A 210 33.10 17.79 11.99
CA ARG A 210 32.36 18.73 12.84
C ARG A 210 32.97 20.14 12.70
N PRO A 211 32.13 21.21 12.73
CA PRO A 211 32.59 22.60 12.72
C PRO A 211 33.36 22.98 13.98
#